data_AF-A0A1E3Y504-F1
#
_entry.id   AF-A0A1E3Y504-F1
#
_cell.length_a   1.000
_cell.length_b   1.000
_cell.length_c   1.000
_cell.angle_alpha   90.00
_cell.angle_beta   90.00
_cell.angle_gamma   90.00
#
_symmetry.space_group_name_H-M   'P 1'
#
loop_
_entity.id
_entity.type
_entity.pdbx_description
1 polymer ?
#
loop_
_entity_poly.entity_id
_entity_poly.type
_entity_poly.pdbx_seq_one_letter_code
_entity_poly.pdbx_strand_id
1 'polypeptide(L)'
;MKKPATLALIAQLLSGCQSTSGAPGGEGQNTALQDPVIATSIAADLSTDVSPFLAKGSVLAFNPGQTELLSDVLAQSLIGHGYTIKSDREAEADAIELQIWSAEVDGDLLVRLSTPSHRLSKIYRKTRASDPSFASSSSANVQVTPAGPLLVETIGTGGASS
;
A
#
# COMPACT_ATOMS: atom_id res chain seq x y z
N MET A 1 57.70 39.10 -4.93
CA MET A 1 56.66 38.52 -5.82
C MET A 1 56.14 37.23 -5.20
N LYS A 2 54.82 37.14 -5.02
CA LYS A 2 53.94 35.94 -4.91
C LYS A 2 53.98 35.05 -3.65
N LYS A 3 52.78 34.97 -3.04
CA LYS A 3 52.23 34.18 -1.91
C LYS A 3 52.02 32.67 -2.30
N PRO A 4 51.23 31.84 -1.57
CA PRO A 4 51.46 31.17 -0.28
C PRO A 4 51.14 29.64 -0.31
N ALA A 5 51.35 28.96 0.83
CA ALA A 5 50.63 27.78 1.37
C ALA A 5 50.20 26.63 0.44
N THR A 6 50.66 25.41 0.74
CA THR A 6 50.02 24.17 0.27
C THR A 6 50.03 23.11 1.37
N LEU A 7 49.03 23.20 2.26
CA LEU A 7 48.57 22.09 3.08
C LEU A 7 47.25 21.65 2.44
N ALA A 8 47.30 20.66 1.54
CA ALA A 8 46.14 20.08 0.87
C ALA A 8 46.06 18.61 1.26
N LEU A 9 45.15 18.27 2.16
CA LEU A 9 43.81 17.76 1.84
C LEU A 9 43.82 16.22 1.67
N ILE A 10 43.99 15.52 2.79
CA ILE A 10 43.64 14.10 2.91
C ILE A 10 42.52 14.00 3.96
N ALA A 11 41.32 14.41 3.58
CA ALA A 11 40.10 14.15 4.31
C ALA A 11 38.92 14.49 3.39
N GLN A 12 38.38 13.52 2.64
CA GLN A 12 37.00 13.51 2.11
C GLN A 12 36.71 12.35 1.13
N LEU A 13 37.07 11.10 1.46
CA LEU A 13 36.61 9.94 0.67
C LEU A 13 35.72 8.95 1.44
N LEU A 14 35.11 9.38 2.55
CA LEU A 14 34.09 8.61 3.27
C LEU A 14 32.85 9.44 3.64
N SER A 15 32.31 10.22 2.70
CA SER A 15 30.97 10.78 2.85
C SER A 15 30.18 10.55 1.57
N GLY A 16 29.24 9.62 1.66
CA GLY A 16 28.46 9.16 0.53
C GLY A 16 27.60 7.92 0.80
N CYS A 17 27.57 7.37 2.02
CA CYS A 17 26.34 6.71 2.48
C CYS A 17 25.34 7.84 2.71
N GLN A 18 24.59 8.21 1.69
CA GLN A 18 23.37 8.97 1.88
C GLN A 18 22.43 8.02 2.63
N SER A 19 22.54 7.96 3.96
CA SER A 19 21.43 7.55 4.80
C SER A 19 20.34 8.55 4.50
N THR A 20 19.47 8.19 3.56
CA THR A 20 18.17 8.82 3.41
C THR A 20 17.52 8.74 4.78
N SER A 21 17.60 9.84 5.52
CA SER A 21 16.80 10.08 6.71
C SER A 21 15.38 10.37 6.22
N GLY A 22 14.75 9.38 5.59
CA GLY A 22 13.32 9.31 5.43
C GLY A 22 12.76 8.97 6.80
N ALA A 23 12.06 9.92 7.41
CA ALA A 23 11.35 9.71 8.66
C ALA A 23 10.57 8.38 8.64
N PRO A 24 10.57 7.59 9.72
CA PRO A 24 9.70 6.43 9.80
C PRO A 24 8.25 6.93 9.77
N GLY A 25 7.51 6.57 8.72
CA GLY A 25 6.07 6.78 8.66
C GLY A 25 5.65 8.22 8.41
N GLY A 26 6.21 8.89 7.40
CA GLY A 26 5.56 10.09 6.86
C GLY A 26 4.21 9.71 6.25
N GLU A 27 3.13 10.24 6.83
CA GLU A 27 1.76 10.31 6.29
C GLU A 27 1.72 11.17 5.00
N GLY A 28 2.60 10.87 4.04
CA GLY A 28 2.57 11.44 2.71
C GLY A 28 1.47 10.75 1.92
N GLN A 29 0.54 11.54 1.38
CA GLN A 29 -0.50 11.05 0.49
C GLN A 29 0.14 10.19 -0.60
N ASN A 30 -0.24 8.91 -0.64
CA ASN A 30 0.28 7.98 -1.63
C ASN A 30 -0.37 8.28 -2.99
N THR A 31 0.27 9.13 -3.79
CA THR A 31 -0.30 9.59 -5.06
C THR A 31 -0.45 8.47 -6.09
N ALA A 32 0.28 7.36 -5.96
CA ALA A 32 0.14 6.22 -6.86
C ALA A 32 -1.24 5.56 -6.73
N LEU A 33 -1.84 5.58 -5.53
CA LEU A 33 -3.18 5.06 -5.30
C LEU A 33 -4.30 5.98 -5.79
N GLN A 34 -3.97 7.19 -6.26
CA GLN A 34 -4.93 8.08 -6.92
C GLN A 34 -5.12 7.74 -8.40
N ASP A 35 -4.31 6.84 -8.96
CA ASP A 35 -4.54 6.28 -10.30
C ASP A 35 -5.63 5.20 -10.21
N PRO A 36 -6.79 5.38 -10.88
CA PRO A 36 -7.89 4.43 -10.80
C PRO A 36 -7.56 3.03 -11.33
N VAL A 37 -6.63 2.92 -12.30
CA VAL A 37 -6.20 1.63 -12.87
C VAL A 37 -5.39 0.85 -11.83
N ILE A 38 -4.44 1.54 -11.18
CA ILE A 38 -3.64 0.96 -10.10
C ILE A 38 -4.53 0.54 -8.93
N ALA A 39 -5.41 1.44 -8.46
CA ALA A 39 -6.30 1.16 -7.34
C ALA A 39 -7.21 -0.03 -7.62
N THR A 40 -7.82 -0.10 -8.80
CA THR A 40 -8.71 -1.21 -9.20
C THR A 40 -7.96 -2.54 -9.25
N SER A 41 -6.74 -2.56 -9.81
CA SER A 41 -5.92 -3.77 -9.88
C SER A 41 -5.55 -4.30 -8.49
N ILE A 42 -5.18 -3.40 -7.57
CA ILE A 42 -4.83 -3.76 -6.19
C ILE A 42 -6.07 -4.23 -5.43
N ALA A 43 -7.21 -3.55 -5.59
CA ALA A 43 -8.47 -3.91 -4.96
C ALA A 43 -8.93 -5.33 -5.32
N ALA A 44 -8.83 -5.72 -6.60
CA ALA A 44 -9.20 -7.06 -7.05
C ALA A 44 -8.30 -8.16 -6.44
N ASP A 45 -7.00 -7.88 -6.29
CA ASP A 45 -6.06 -8.79 -5.65
C ASP A 45 -6.32 -8.88 -4.13
N LEU A 46 -6.48 -7.74 -3.45
CA LEU A 46 -6.76 -7.69 -2.01
C LEU A 46 -8.10 -8.32 -1.62
N SER A 47 -9.15 -8.17 -2.43
CA SER A 47 -10.46 -8.78 -2.16
C SER A 47 -10.39 -10.31 -2.17
N THR A 48 -9.53 -10.86 -3.03
CA THR A 48 -9.24 -12.30 -3.07
C THR A 48 -8.44 -12.71 -1.83
N ASP A 49 -7.37 -11.98 -1.51
CA ASP A 49 -6.49 -12.27 -0.38
C ASP A 49 -7.19 -12.21 0.98
N VAL A 50 -8.13 -11.27 1.18
CA VAL A 50 -8.82 -11.09 2.46
C VAL A 50 -9.95 -12.09 2.68
N SER A 51 -10.52 -12.63 1.60
CA SER A 51 -11.69 -13.51 1.66
C SER A 51 -11.57 -14.74 2.57
N PRO A 52 -10.40 -15.38 2.75
CA PRO A 52 -10.26 -16.51 3.67
C PRO A 52 -10.38 -16.12 5.14
N PHE A 53 -10.22 -14.84 5.48
CA PHE A 53 -10.23 -14.31 6.86
C PHE A 53 -11.57 -13.69 7.25
N LEU A 54 -12.50 -13.56 6.29
CA LEU A 54 -13.83 -13.00 6.49
C LEU A 54 -14.88 -14.09 6.33
N ALA A 55 -15.90 -14.07 7.18
CA ALA A 55 -17.05 -14.94 6.98
C ALA A 55 -17.85 -14.46 5.76
N LYS A 56 -18.33 -15.39 4.94
CA LYS A 56 -19.20 -15.03 3.81
C LYS A 56 -20.44 -14.27 4.29
N GLY A 57 -20.80 -13.20 3.58
CA GLY A 57 -21.94 -12.37 3.93
C GLY A 57 -21.70 -11.40 5.08
N SER A 58 -20.47 -11.30 5.61
CA SER A 58 -20.13 -10.30 6.62
C SER A 58 -20.44 -8.88 6.15
N VAL A 59 -20.83 -8.05 7.11
CA VAL A 59 -20.95 -6.61 6.95
C VAL A 59 -19.58 -5.99 7.22
N LEU A 60 -19.09 -5.19 6.28
CA LEU A 60 -17.77 -4.55 6.33
C LEU A 60 -17.95 -3.03 6.33
N ALA A 61 -17.05 -2.32 6.98
CA ALA A 61 -16.98 -0.87 6.94
C ALA A 61 -15.53 -0.44 6.75
N PHE A 62 -15.30 0.64 5.99
CA PHE A 62 -13.96 1.20 5.81
C PHE A 62 -13.77 2.41 6.72
N ASN A 63 -12.61 2.47 7.37
CA ASN A 63 -12.22 3.67 8.11
C ASN A 63 -11.87 4.79 7.10
N PRO A 64 -12.42 6.01 7.27
CA PRO A 64 -12.03 7.14 6.42
C PRO A 64 -10.53 7.41 6.49
N GLY A 65 -9.90 7.73 5.35
CA GLY A 65 -8.45 7.94 5.33
C GLY A 65 -7.90 8.35 3.98
N GLN A 66 -6.57 8.38 3.88
CA GLN A 66 -5.84 8.87 2.70
C GLN A 66 -5.91 7.96 1.47
N THR A 67 -6.57 6.81 1.59
CA THR A 67 -6.73 5.80 0.53
C THR A 67 -8.17 5.67 0.07
N GLU A 68 -8.93 6.76 0.07
CA GLU A 68 -10.37 6.79 -0.25
C GLU A 68 -10.69 6.10 -1.59
N LEU A 69 -9.96 6.43 -2.66
CA LEU A 69 -10.19 5.80 -3.96
C LEU A 69 -10.01 4.27 -3.91
N LEU A 70 -8.94 3.79 -3.25
CA LEU A 70 -8.70 2.35 -3.09
C LEU A 70 -9.77 1.69 -2.21
N SER A 71 -10.21 2.36 -1.13
CA SER A 71 -11.31 1.89 -0.29
C SER A 71 -12.60 1.70 -1.10
N ASP A 72 -12.94 2.66 -1.96
CA ASP A 72 -14.15 2.63 -2.79
C ASP A 72 -14.12 1.48 -3.80
N VAL A 73 -13.01 1.32 -4.54
CA VAL A 73 -12.92 0.23 -5.52
C VAL A 73 -12.80 -1.13 -4.85
N LEU A 74 -12.17 -1.23 -3.68
CA LEU A 74 -12.13 -2.45 -2.88
C LEU A 74 -13.52 -2.80 -2.33
N ALA A 75 -14.28 -1.81 -1.87
CA ALA A 75 -15.68 -2.00 -1.48
C ALA A 75 -16.50 -2.61 -2.61
N GLN A 76 -16.40 -2.09 -3.83
CA GLN A 76 -17.09 -2.66 -5.00
C GLN A 76 -16.63 -4.08 -5.32
N SER A 77 -15.32 -4.35 -5.23
CA SER A 77 -14.80 -5.70 -5.42
C SER A 77 -15.34 -6.67 -4.38
N LEU A 78 -15.38 -6.28 -3.10
CA LEU A 78 -15.91 -7.11 -2.01
C LEU A 78 -17.43 -7.33 -2.15
N ILE A 79 -18.20 -6.34 -2.61
CA ILE A 79 -19.62 -6.55 -2.94
C ILE A 79 -19.77 -7.65 -4.00
N GLY A 80 -18.92 -7.63 -5.04
CA GLY A 80 -18.87 -8.69 -6.05
C GLY A 80 -18.54 -10.08 -5.50
N HIS A 81 -17.86 -10.16 -4.35
CA HIS A 81 -17.55 -11.40 -3.64
C HIS A 81 -18.62 -11.81 -2.61
N GLY A 82 -19.71 -11.05 -2.49
CA GLY A 82 -20.86 -11.38 -1.63
C GLY A 82 -20.82 -10.78 -0.22
N TYR A 83 -20.03 -9.73 -0.01
CA TYR A 83 -20.01 -8.96 1.24
C TYR A 83 -20.97 -7.77 1.17
N THR A 84 -21.39 -7.26 2.34
CA THR A 84 -22.18 -6.03 2.44
C THR A 84 -21.29 -4.90 2.94
N ILE A 85 -21.30 -3.75 2.27
CA ILE A 85 -20.55 -2.57 2.70
C ILE A 85 -21.52 -1.58 3.35
N LYS A 86 -21.22 -1.15 4.57
CA LYS A 86 -21.91 -0.03 5.23
C LYS A 86 -20.98 1.17 5.32
N SER A 87 -21.57 2.35 5.23
CA SER A 87 -20.83 3.58 5.53
C SER A 87 -20.48 3.64 7.02
N ASP A 88 -19.39 4.32 7.38
CA ASP A 88 -18.97 4.49 8.78
C ASP A 88 -20.11 5.05 9.67
N ARG A 89 -20.98 5.90 9.11
CA ARG A 89 -22.15 6.47 9.81
C ARG A 89 -23.29 5.48 10.04
N GLU A 90 -23.32 4.38 9.30
CA GLU A 90 -24.36 3.34 9.35
C GLU A 90 -23.82 2.01 9.90
N ALA A 91 -22.51 1.93 10.17
CA ALA A 91 -21.86 0.76 10.71
C ALA A 91 -22.45 0.44 12.09
N GLU A 92 -23.11 -0.71 12.20
CA GLU A 92 -23.54 -1.21 13.50
C GLU A 92 -22.34 -1.78 14.27
N ALA A 93 -22.52 -2.04 15.55
CA ALA A 93 -21.49 -2.62 16.43
C ALA A 93 -20.91 -3.96 15.93
N ASP A 94 -21.52 -4.59 14.92
CA ASP A 94 -21.14 -5.89 14.35
C ASP A 94 -20.47 -5.80 12.95
N ALA A 95 -20.22 -4.59 12.43
CA ALA A 95 -19.47 -4.44 11.18
C ALA A 95 -17.97 -4.71 11.39
N ILE A 96 -17.36 -5.50 10.51
CA ILE A 96 -15.92 -5.71 10.52
C ILE A 96 -15.26 -4.47 9.91
N GLU A 97 -14.53 -3.73 10.74
CA GLU A 97 -13.78 -2.57 10.30
C GLU A 97 -12.55 -2.97 9.48
N LEU A 98 -12.42 -2.37 8.30
CA LEU A 98 -11.30 -2.51 7.39
C LEU A 98 -10.49 -1.21 7.37
N GLN A 99 -9.20 -1.32 7.64
CA GLN A 99 -8.27 -0.21 7.59
C GLN A 99 -7.20 -0.45 6.52
N ILE A 100 -7.06 0.50 5.62
CA ILE A 100 -6.04 0.47 4.60
C ILE A 100 -4.93 1.45 4.98
N TRP A 101 -3.70 0.95 4.92
CA TRP A 101 -2.50 1.77 5.00
C TRP A 101 -1.64 1.49 3.77
N SER A 102 -0.93 2.51 3.30
CA SER A 102 0.01 2.35 2.19
C SER A 102 1.23 3.22 2.35
N ALA A 103 2.34 2.79 1.74
CA ALA A 103 3.56 3.58 1.58
C ALA A 103 4.25 3.23 0.26
N GLU A 104 4.95 4.19 -0.30
CA GLU A 104 5.88 3.93 -1.41
C GLU A 104 7.29 3.74 -0.84
N VAL A 105 7.94 2.64 -1.21
CA VAL A 105 9.30 2.28 -0.79
C VAL A 105 10.07 1.87 -2.03
N ASP A 106 11.13 2.60 -2.37
CA ASP A 106 11.97 2.35 -3.55
C ASP A 106 11.20 2.19 -4.87
N GLY A 107 10.08 2.91 -5.02
CA GLY A 107 9.21 2.88 -6.20
C GLY A 107 8.19 1.74 -6.23
N ASP A 108 8.30 0.78 -5.31
CA ASP A 108 7.29 -0.22 -5.05
C ASP A 108 6.26 0.30 -4.04
N LEU A 109 5.04 -0.20 -4.13
CA LEU A 109 3.93 0.19 -3.29
C LEU A 109 3.67 -0.91 -2.25
N LEU A 110 3.91 -0.60 -0.98
CA LEU A 110 3.49 -1.45 0.14
C LEU A 110 2.05 -1.09 0.50
N VAL A 111 1.15 -2.07 0.42
CA VAL A 111 -0.25 -1.93 0.86
C VAL A 111 -0.51 -2.90 1.99
N ARG A 112 -1.25 -2.41 2.97
CA ARG A 112 -1.64 -3.15 4.16
C ARG A 112 -3.13 -3.00 4.39
N LEU A 113 -3.83 -4.13 4.47
CA LEU A 113 -5.23 -4.22 4.86
C LEU A 113 -5.32 -4.84 6.24
N SER A 114 -5.94 -4.14 7.18
CA SER A 114 -6.09 -4.60 8.56
C SER A 114 -7.56 -4.84 8.87
N THR A 115 -7.85 -5.97 9.50
CA THR A 115 -9.10 -6.29 10.18
C THR A 115 -8.84 -6.31 11.69
N PRO A 116 -9.86 -6.49 12.56
CA PRO A 116 -9.62 -6.62 13.99
C PRO A 116 -8.75 -7.82 14.39
N SER A 117 -8.71 -8.87 13.56
CA SER A 117 -8.02 -10.13 13.87
C SER A 117 -6.77 -10.38 13.04
N HIS A 118 -6.65 -9.77 11.85
CA HIS A 118 -5.56 -10.04 10.91
C HIS A 118 -5.07 -8.76 10.24
N ARG A 119 -3.79 -8.77 9.88
CA ARG A 119 -3.16 -7.74 9.06
C ARG A 119 -2.50 -8.40 7.87
N LEU A 120 -2.94 -8.02 6.69
CA LEU A 120 -2.46 -8.51 5.40
C LEU A 120 -1.59 -7.42 4.80
N SER A 121 -0.32 -7.73 4.50
CA SER A 121 0.61 -6.79 3.86
C SER A 121 1.17 -7.38 2.58
N LYS A 122 1.16 -6.60 1.50
CA LYS A 122 1.65 -7.01 0.18
C LYS A 122 2.39 -5.87 -0.50
N ILE A 123 3.45 -6.21 -1.23
CA ILE A 123 4.24 -5.26 -2.01
C ILE A 123 3.83 -5.39 -3.47
N TYR A 124 3.66 -4.26 -4.13
CA TYR A 124 3.24 -4.15 -5.51
C TYR A 124 4.26 -3.37 -6.33
N ARG A 125 4.67 -3.91 -7.48
CA ARG A 125 5.57 -3.25 -8.42
C ARG A 125 4.80 -2.64 -9.57
N LYS A 126 5.04 -1.35 -9.82
CA LYS A 126 4.55 -0.62 -11.01
C LYS A 126 5.43 -0.97 -12.20
N THR A 127 4.89 -1.66 -13.19
CA THR A 127 5.56 -1.91 -14.48
C THR A 127 4.93 -1.03 -15.56
N ARG A 128 5.75 -0.20 -16.21
CA ARG A 128 5.33 0.52 -17.41
C ARG A 128 5.59 -0.39 -18.61
N ALA A 129 4.56 -0.63 -19.43
CA ALA A 129 4.76 -1.28 -20.72
C ALA A 129 5.56 -0.33 -21.64
N SER A 130 6.89 -0.42 -21.58
CA SER A 130 7.79 0.17 -22.57
C SER A 130 8.46 -0.97 -23.32
N ASP A 131 7.64 -1.77 -24.00
CA ASP A 131 8.11 -2.72 -25.00
C ASP A 131 7.67 -2.20 -26.39
N PRO A 132 8.61 -1.84 -27.29
CA PRO A 132 8.28 -1.30 -28.61
C PRO A 132 7.58 -2.33 -29.53
N SER A 133 7.49 -3.60 -29.12
CA SER A 133 6.84 -4.68 -29.88
C SER A 133 5.32 -4.53 -30.02
N PHE A 134 4.68 -3.67 -29.21
CA PHE A 134 3.23 -3.51 -29.16
C PHE A 134 2.76 -2.07 -29.48
N ALA A 135 3.50 -1.35 -30.33
CA ALA A 135 3.23 0.04 -30.71
C ALA A 135 1.96 0.26 -31.56
N SER A 136 0.92 -0.56 -31.42
CA SER A 136 -0.35 -0.38 -32.14
C SER A 136 -1.56 -0.80 -31.31
N SER A 137 -1.64 -0.37 -30.04
CA SER A 137 -2.92 0.00 -29.41
C SER A 137 -2.73 0.44 -27.96
N SER A 138 -3.35 1.57 -27.62
CA SER A 138 -3.75 2.05 -26.28
C SER A 138 -2.68 2.61 -25.33
N SER A 139 -3.05 3.78 -24.80
CA SER A 139 -2.36 4.67 -23.87
C SER A 139 -1.66 3.94 -22.71
N ALA A 140 -0.36 4.22 -22.52
CA ALA A 140 0.42 3.98 -21.30
C ALA A 140 -0.15 2.90 -20.33
N ASN A 141 0.00 1.62 -20.68
CA ASN A 141 -0.34 0.51 -19.78
C ASN A 141 0.60 0.50 -18.57
N VAL A 142 0.24 1.23 -17.52
CA VAL A 142 0.81 1.06 -16.18
C VAL A 142 0.11 -0.14 -15.57
N GLN A 143 0.87 -1.22 -15.40
CA GLN A 143 0.39 -2.44 -14.75
C GLN A 143 1.01 -2.52 -13.36
N VAL A 144 0.27 -3.11 -12.42
CA VAL A 144 0.74 -3.36 -11.07
C VAL A 144 0.71 -4.86 -10.80
N THR A 145 1.80 -5.39 -10.28
CA THR A 145 1.94 -6.83 -10.00
C THR A 145 2.49 -7.07 -8.60
N PRO A 146 2.03 -8.11 -7.89
CA PRO A 146 2.62 -8.47 -6.59
C PRO A 146 4.12 -8.76 -6.73
N ALA A 147 4.93 -8.13 -5.89
CA ALA A 147 6.39 -8.21 -5.91
C ALA A 147 6.94 -9.05 -4.74
N GLY A 148 6.13 -9.94 -4.17
CA GLY A 148 6.49 -10.79 -3.05
C GLY A 148 5.30 -11.60 -2.51
N PRO A 149 5.52 -12.43 -1.48
CA PRO A 149 4.44 -13.17 -0.84
C PRO A 149 3.50 -12.23 -0.08
N LEU A 150 2.25 -12.67 0.08
CA LEU A 150 1.34 -12.06 1.05
C LEU A 150 1.85 -12.35 2.46
N LEU A 151 2.07 -11.30 3.25
CA LEU A 151 2.39 -11.42 4.66
C LEU A 151 1.10 -11.32 5.47
N VAL A 152 0.83 -12.32 6.31
CA VAL A 152 -0.36 -12.36 7.18
C VAL A 152 0.09 -12.40 8.63
N GLU A 153 -0.38 -11.44 9.41
CA GLU A 153 -0.10 -11.33 10.84
C GLU A 153 -1.41 -11.46 11.61
N THR A 154 -1.48 -12.35 12.60
CA THR A 154 -2.61 -12.41 13.54
C THR A 154 -2.43 -11.33 14.60
N ILE A 155 -3.45 -10.50 14.79
CA ILE A 155 -3.47 -9.49 15.85
C ILE A 155 -3.86 -10.23 17.13
N GLY A 156 -2.85 -10.58 17.94
CA GLY A 156 -3.09 -11.25 19.21
C GLY A 156 -3.97 -10.38 20.10
N THR A 157 -5.10 -10.92 20.57
CA THR A 157 -5.79 -10.39 21.74
C THR A 157 -4.86 -10.59 22.92
N GLY A 158 -3.97 -9.62 23.16
CA GLY A 158 -3.12 -9.62 24.35
C GLY A 158 -4.03 -9.69 25.56
N GLY A 159 -4.12 -10.89 26.15
CA GLY A 159 -4.82 -11.10 27.40
C GLY A 159 -4.19 -10.17 28.42
N ALA A 160 -4.94 -9.14 28.83
CA ALA A 160 -4.74 -8.54 30.13
C ALA A 160 -4.89 -9.68 31.14
N SER A 161 -3.76 -10.21 31.57
CA SER A 161 -3.71 -11.19 32.64
C SER A 161 -4.34 -10.54 33.87
N SER A 162 -5.29 -11.26 34.46
CA SER A 162 -6.01 -10.88 35.68
C SER A 162 -5.08 -10.66 36.86
#